data_AF-A0A848XAT8-F1
#
_entry.id   AF-A0A848XAT8-F1
#
_cell.length_a   1.000
_cell.length_b   1.000
_cell.length_c   1.000
_cell.angle_alpha   90.00
_cell.angle_beta   90.00
_cell.angle_gamma   90.00
#
_symmetry.space_group_name_H-M   'P 1'
#
loop_
_entity.id
_entity.type
_entity.pdbx_description
1 polymer ?
#
loop_
_entity_poly.entity_id
_entity_poly.type
_entity_poly.pdbx_seq_one_letter_code
_entity_poly.pdbx_strand_id
1 'polypeptide(L)'
;MTIAIGVVVRVLGLVCWIGQGFVFFVSEVAETFGLLEPREDLDGTFYIIKVESLGLADFLPAWTLPLSSLMMIVGASGWPLAALVAGGT
;
A
#
# COMPACT_ATOMS: atom_id res chain seq x y z
N MET A 1 9.71 22.13 7.66
CA MET A 1 8.84 21.79 6.50
C MET A 1 8.94 20.31 6.16
N THR A 2 10.15 19.78 5.92
CA THR A 2 10.40 18.36 5.59
C THR A 2 9.88 17.35 6.62
N ILE A 3 10.03 17.63 7.91
CA ILE A 3 9.51 16.74 8.98
C ILE A 3 7.98 16.66 8.98
N ALA A 4 7.29 17.79 8.84
CA ALA A 4 5.82 17.83 8.83
C ALA A 4 5.25 17.05 7.63
N ILE A 5 5.85 17.24 6.45
CA ILE A 5 5.51 16.44 5.26
C ILE A 5 5.79 14.96 5.52
N GLY A 6 6.89 14.64 6.22
CA GLY A 6 7.26 13.25 6.56
C GLY A 6 6.23 12.58 7.43
N VAL A 7 5.71 13.28 8.44
CA VAL A 7 4.63 12.76 9.28
C VAL A 7 3.36 12.51 8.47
N VAL A 8 2.97 13.44 7.59
CA VAL A 8 1.78 13.26 6.73
C VAL A 8 1.94 12.06 5.80
N VAL A 9 3.07 11.97 5.09
CA VAL A 9 3.36 10.85 4.18
C VAL A 9 3.45 9.53 4.94
N ARG A 10 3.95 9.53 6.17
CA ARG A 10 4.01 8.33 7.02
C ARG A 10 2.63 7.82 7.37
N VAL A 11 1.72 8.69 7.79
CA VAL A 11 0.34 8.31 8.13
C VAL A 11 -0.37 7.77 6.90
N LEU A 12 -0.33 8.50 5.79
CA LEU A 12 -0.99 8.09 4.55
C LEU A 12 -0.39 6.79 3.98
N GLY A 13 0.94 6.69 3.95
CA GLY A 13 1.65 5.50 3.47
C GLY A 13 1.36 4.26 4.31
N LEU A 14 1.23 4.39 5.63
CA LEU A 14 0.82 3.29 6.49
C LEU A 14 -0.64 2.89 6.23
N VAL A 15 -1.55 3.84 6.08
CA VAL A 15 -2.97 3.55 5.78
C VAL A 15 -3.09 2.80 4.45
N CYS A 16 -2.42 3.27 3.40
CA CYS A 16 -2.42 2.59 2.10
C CYS A 16 -1.82 1.19 2.19
N TRP A 17 -0.66 1.05 2.85
CA TRP A 17 0.01 -0.25 2.97
C TRP A 17 -0.80 -1.27 3.77
N ILE A 18 -1.45 -0.83 4.87
CA ILE A 18 -2.36 -1.67 5.66
C ILE A 18 -3.60 -2.04 4.83
N GLY A 19 -4.17 -1.09 4.07
CA GLY A 19 -5.29 -1.35 3.18
C GLY A 19 -4.99 -2.44 2.15
N GLN A 20 -3.83 -2.36 1.49
CA GLN A 20 -3.37 -3.40 0.57
C GLN A 20 -3.12 -4.74 1.28
N GLY A 21 -2.64 -4.69 2.52
CA GLY A 21 -2.53 -5.87 3.38
C GLY A 21 -3.88 -6.53 3.65
N PHE A 22 -4.95 -5.76 3.89
CA PHE A 22 -6.30 -6.32 4.05
C PHE A 22 -6.78 -6.99 2.77
N VAL A 23 -6.57 -6.35 1.61
CA VAL A 23 -6.97 -6.92 0.31
C VAL A 23 -6.29 -8.27 0.07
N PHE A 24 -4.99 -8.38 0.34
CA PHE A 24 -4.24 -9.62 0.07
C PHE A 24 -4.42 -10.70 1.14
N PHE A 25 -4.28 -10.36 2.43
CA PHE A 25 -4.25 -11.35 3.52
C PHE A 25 -5.64 -11.71 4.06
N VAL A 26 -6.60 -10.78 3.99
CA VAL A 26 -7.91 -10.93 4.63
C VAL A 26 -9.01 -10.34 3.73
N SER A 27 -9.10 -10.84 2.50
CA SER A 27 -9.95 -10.27 1.44
C SER A 27 -11.43 -10.17 1.83
N GLU A 28 -11.97 -11.12 2.61
CA GLU A 28 -13.36 -11.05 3.15
C GLU A 28 -13.60 -9.80 4.02
N VAL A 29 -12.57 -9.41 4.79
CA VAL A 29 -12.62 -8.19 5.60
C VAL A 29 -12.48 -6.96 4.71
N ALA A 30 -11.62 -7.01 3.69
CA ALA A 30 -11.48 -5.93 2.71
C ALA A 30 -12.79 -5.65 1.96
N GLU A 31 -13.54 -6.68 1.57
CA GLU A 31 -14.88 -6.55 0.97
C GLU A 31 -15.84 -5.85 1.94
N THR A 32 -15.86 -6.28 3.21
CA THR A 32 -16.75 -5.70 4.24
C THR A 32 -16.48 -4.21 4.46
N PHE A 33 -15.21 -3.79 4.38
CA PHE A 33 -14.82 -2.38 4.50
C PHE A 33 -14.92 -1.60 3.18
N GLY A 34 -15.37 -2.22 2.08
CA GLY A 34 -15.47 -1.60 0.76
C GLY A 34 -14.13 -1.28 0.11
N LEU A 35 -13.06 -1.97 0.51
CA LEU A 35 -11.71 -1.86 -0.06
C LEU A 35 -11.52 -2.76 -1.29
N LEU A 36 -12.43 -3.72 -1.48
CA LEU A 36 -12.45 -4.66 -2.58
C LEU A 36 -13.88 -4.79 -3.12
N GLU A 37 -14.01 -5.03 -4.42
CA GLU A 37 -15.30 -5.37 -5.04
C GLU A 37 -15.81 -6.71 -4.50
N PRO A 38 -17.12 -6.84 -4.19
CA PRO A 38 -17.69 -8.10 -3.73
C PRO A 38 -17.42 -9.23 -4.71
N ARG A 39 -17.02 -10.40 -4.20
CA ARG A 39 -16.80 -11.60 -5.01
C ARG A 39 -18.00 -12.00 -5.89
N GLU A 40 -19.22 -11.70 -5.46
CA GLU A 40 -20.44 -12.01 -6.23
C GLU A 40 -20.58 -11.17 -7.51
N ASP A 41 -19.92 -10.01 -7.58
CA ASP A 41 -19.92 -9.11 -8.73
C ASP A 41 -18.80 -9.43 -9.74
N LEU A 42 -17.89 -10.37 -9.39
CA LEU A 42 -16.72 -10.71 -10.20
C LEU A 42 -16.73 -12.19 -10.63
N ASP A 43 -16.19 -12.45 -11.82
CA ASP A 43 -15.84 -13.81 -12.22
C ASP A 43 -14.82 -14.39 -11.21
N GLY A 44 -15.02 -15.63 -10.76
CA GLY A 44 -14.17 -16.24 -9.76
C GLY A 44 -12.68 -16.26 -10.13
N THR A 45 -12.35 -16.38 -11.42
CA THR A 45 -10.96 -16.31 -11.91
C THR A 45 -10.41 -14.89 -11.77
N PHE A 46 -11.22 -13.90 -12.12
CA PHE A 46 -10.85 -12.50 -12.06
C PHE A 46 -10.69 -12.01 -10.62
N TYR A 47 -11.55 -12.48 -9.72
CA TYR A 47 -11.45 -12.25 -8.29
C TYR A 47 -10.12 -12.74 -7.72
N ILE A 48 -9.72 -13.98 -8.04
CA ILE A 48 -8.44 -14.55 -7.59
C ILE A 48 -7.26 -13.73 -8.11
N ILE A 49 -7.28 -13.35 -9.40
CA ILE A 49 -6.20 -12.52 -9.97
C ILE A 49 -6.12 -11.15 -9.28
N LYS A 50 -7.26 -10.49 -9.02
CA LYS A 50 -7.32 -9.21 -8.31
C LYS A 50 -6.77 -9.33 -6.88
N VAL A 51 -7.22 -10.34 -6.13
CA VAL A 51 -6.84 -10.51 -4.72
C VAL A 51 -5.38 -10.95 -4.60
N GLU A 52 -4.99 -12.01 -5.30
CA GLU A 52 -3.68 -12.63 -5.10
C GLU A 52 -2.58 -11.94 -5.90
N SER A 53 -2.80 -11.70 -7.19
CA SER A 53 -1.73 -11.15 -8.04
C SER A 53 -1.59 -9.65 -7.88
N LEU A 54 -2.70 -8.90 -7.97
CA LEU A 54 -2.66 -7.44 -7.86
C LEU A 54 -2.48 -7.00 -6.40
N GLY A 55 -3.19 -7.61 -5.45
CA GLY A 55 -3.02 -7.30 -4.03
C GLY A 55 -1.58 -7.52 -3.55
N LEU A 56 -0.92 -8.61 -3.96
CA LEU A 56 0.49 -8.83 -3.63
C LEU A 56 1.43 -7.84 -4.34
N ALA A 57 1.16 -7.57 -5.62
CA ALA A 57 1.94 -6.63 -6.42
C ALA A 57 1.85 -5.19 -5.89
N ASP A 58 0.75 -4.81 -5.25
CA ASP A 58 0.59 -3.51 -4.61
C ASP A 58 1.18 -3.52 -3.18
N PHE A 59 1.01 -4.60 -2.42
CA PHE A 59 1.49 -4.69 -1.04
C PHE A 59 3.02 -4.71 -0.93
N LEU A 60 3.69 -5.47 -1.80
CA LEU A 60 5.15 -5.67 -1.77
C LEU A 60 6.01 -4.44 -2.08
N PRO A 61 5.63 -3.50 -2.96
CA PRO A 61 6.36 -2.26 -3.14
C PRO A 61 5.84 -1.14 -2.22
N ALA A 62 4.56 -1.15 -1.82
CA ALA A 62 3.97 -0.05 -1.05
C ALA A 62 4.62 0.20 0.32
N TRP A 63 5.28 -0.78 0.95
CA TRP A 63 6.01 -0.57 2.21
C TRP A 63 7.20 0.40 2.08
N THR A 64 7.66 0.67 0.86
CA THR A 64 8.74 1.63 0.61
C THR A 64 8.30 3.08 0.84
N LEU A 65 6.99 3.39 0.81
CA LEU A 65 6.43 4.70 1.17
C LEU A 65 6.54 5.01 2.67
N PRO A 66 6.08 4.14 3.60
CA PRO A 66 6.33 4.33 5.02
C PRO A 66 7.83 4.32 5.33
N LEU A 67 8.66 3.53 4.62
CA LEU A 67 10.11 3.59 4.79
C LEU A 67 10.67 4.97 4.38
N SER A 68 10.31 5.46 3.19
CA SER A 68 10.77 6.75 2.66
C SER A 68 10.40 7.90 3.59
N SER A 69 9.16 7.94 4.08
CA SER A 69 8.74 8.96 5.05
C SER A 69 9.50 8.88 6.37
N LEU A 70 9.81 7.67 6.87
CA LEU A 70 10.67 7.50 8.04
C LEU A 70 12.07 8.06 7.78
N MET A 71 12.67 7.73 6.63
CA MET A 71 13.97 8.26 6.20
C MET A 71 13.96 9.80 6.12
N MET A 72 12.85 10.36 5.64
CA MET A 72 12.68 11.81 5.54
C MET A 72 12.58 12.48 6.93
N ILE A 73 11.91 11.85 7.89
CA ILE A 73 11.81 12.34 9.28
C ILE A 73 13.19 12.34 9.96
N VAL A 74 14.00 11.30 9.75
CA VAL A 74 15.35 11.19 10.35
C VAL A 74 16.43 11.94 9.56
N GLY A 75 16.06 12.61 8.45
CA GLY A 75 16.99 13.42 7.65
C GLY A 75 17.96 12.60 6.78
N ALA A 76 17.66 11.34 6.47
CA ALA A 76 18.50 10.50 5.62
C ALA A 76 18.34 10.88 4.14
N SER A 77 19.43 11.26 3.46
CA SER A 77 19.43 11.76 2.07
C SER A 77 18.90 10.78 1.01
N GLY A 78 18.87 9.47 1.32
CA GLY A 78 18.36 8.42 0.43
C GLY A 78 16.84 8.29 0.37
N TRP A 79 16.08 9.10 1.12
CA TRP A 79 14.61 9.02 1.16
C TRP A 79 13.92 9.10 -0.23
N PRO A 80 14.39 9.89 -1.22
CA PRO A 80 13.74 9.97 -2.52
C PRO A 80 13.85 8.66 -3.31
N LEU A 81 14.96 7.92 -3.16
CA LEU A 81 15.16 6.64 -3.83
C LEU A 81 14.15 5.60 -3.33
N ALA A 82 13.91 5.57 -2.01
CA ALA A 82 12.89 4.70 -1.43
C ALA A 82 11.47 5.06 -1.94
N ALA A 83 11.16 6.34 -2.14
CA ALA A 83 9.87 6.76 -2.72
C ALA A 83 9.73 6.37 -4.21
N LEU A 84 10.81 6.45 -4.98
CA LEU A 84 10.84 6.09 -6.39
C LEU A 84 10.55 4.61 -6.65
N VAL A 85 11.03 3.73 -5.77
CA VAL A 85 10.74 2.28 -5.86
C VAL A 85 9.24 2.01 -5.74
N ALA A 86 8.51 2.79 -4.94
CA ALA A 86 7.06 2.65 -4.79
C ALA A 86 6.27 3.15 -6.02
N GLY A 87 6.76 4.18 -6.70
CA GLY A 87 6.04 4.83 -7.81
C GLY A 87 6.35 4.27 -9.20
N GLY A 88 7.33 3.37 -9.31
CA GLY A 88 7.76 2.76 -10.56
C GLY A 88 7.18 1.36 -10.84
N THR A 89 6.35 0.85 -9.92
CA THR A 89 5.58 -0.41 -10.03
C THR A 89 4.14 -0.09 -10.37
#